data_AF-A0AA45WIE0-F1
#
_entry.id   AF-A0AA45WIE0-F1
#
_cell.length_a   1.000
_cell.length_b   1.000
_cell.length_c   1.000
_cell.angle_alpha   90.00
_cell.angle_beta   90.00
_cell.angle_gamma   90.00
#
_symmetry.space_group_name_H-M   'P 1'
#
loop_
_entity.id
_entity.type
_entity.pdbx_description
1 polymer ?
#
loop_
_entity_poly.entity_id
_entity_poly.type
_entity_poly.pdbx_seq_one_letter_code
_entity_poly.pdbx_strand_id
1 'polypeptide(L)'
;MERPMIRRTFIRFLFWALILYTAVSATAVLGVQFGLIPVPPRKIAAADNQAAQKGLEAHFSERAFAEQFVREYFFWTKGKESSRAERLSPFLHNNMDVQAGLDFKQADWESYARYVAAWDIKERPDRSGVIDVTVFAETILTKVGNAKMQKRVDRYMVVSIKKVGNSYLVADTPYLVAPPVPSSRQLPEGQDEKEQGEAVNEEIRSQVETFMKSFWKVYTTGEPQEIAYFQKNSTPTAGLKDILQFMDLKNLSVRKQGDVYAVTCDVQLKDLSSGAEMAYHYTFDLVREGDRWYVVRMGQGEI
;
A
#
# COMPACT_ATOMS: atom_id res chain seq x y z
N MET A 1 8.35 33.66 -73.83
CA MET A 1 7.24 33.61 -72.85
C MET A 1 6.50 32.31 -73.08
N GLU A 2 6.66 31.30 -72.22
CA GLU A 2 5.63 30.26 -71.96
C GLU A 2 5.92 29.68 -70.56
N ARG A 3 4.92 29.69 -69.65
CA ARG A 3 5.01 29.09 -68.30
C ARG A 3 4.42 27.67 -68.36
N PRO A 4 5.06 26.65 -67.78
CA PRO A 4 4.60 25.27 -67.94
C PRO A 4 3.33 25.01 -67.11
N MET A 5 2.24 24.63 -67.78
CA MET A 5 0.91 24.37 -67.19
C MET A 5 0.83 23.13 -66.27
N ILE A 6 1.91 22.37 -66.12
CA ILE A 6 1.93 21.09 -65.39
C ILE A 6 1.86 21.27 -63.86
N ARG A 7 2.39 22.38 -63.32
CA ARG A 7 2.47 22.59 -61.86
C ARG A 7 1.11 22.85 -61.20
N ARG A 8 0.13 23.37 -61.94
CA ARG A 8 -1.18 23.79 -61.40
C ARG A 8 -2.14 22.61 -61.21
N THR A 9 -2.08 21.61 -62.08
CA THR A 9 -2.94 20.41 -62.01
C THR A 9 -2.50 19.48 -60.88
N PHE A 10 -1.19 19.36 -60.67
CA PHE A 10 -0.63 18.53 -59.58
C PHE A 10 -0.96 19.10 -58.19
N ILE A 11 -0.89 20.42 -58.03
CA ILE A 11 -1.26 21.10 -56.78
C ILE A 11 -2.75 20.92 -56.48
N ARG A 12 -3.62 20.98 -57.51
CA ARG A 12 -5.05 20.72 -57.34
C ARG A 12 -5.32 19.28 -56.89
N PHE A 13 -4.61 18.31 -57.45
CA PHE A 13 -4.75 16.91 -57.06
C PHE A 13 -4.32 16.67 -55.60
N LEU A 14 -3.18 17.25 -55.20
CA LEU A 14 -2.68 17.20 -53.82
C LEU A 14 -3.64 17.88 -52.82
N PHE A 15 -4.23 19.01 -53.21
CA PHE A 15 -5.22 19.72 -52.41
C PHE A 15 -6.50 18.88 -52.21
N TRP A 16 -7.03 18.26 -53.28
CA TRP A 16 -8.19 17.39 -53.19
C TRP A 16 -7.90 16.09 -52.41
N ALA A 17 -6.71 15.52 -52.53
CA ALA A 17 -6.30 14.35 -51.75
C ALA A 17 -6.17 14.66 -50.25
N LEU A 18 -5.65 15.85 -49.90
CA LEU A 18 -5.56 16.31 -48.51
C LEU A 18 -6.95 16.51 -47.90
N ILE A 19 -7.88 17.13 -48.64
CA ILE A 19 -9.26 17.32 -48.19
C ILE A 19 -9.98 15.98 -48.00
N LEU A 20 -9.77 15.03 -48.91
CA LEU A 20 -10.36 13.69 -48.78
C LEU A 20 -9.79 12.96 -47.55
N TYR A 21 -8.49 13.08 -47.30
CA TYR A 21 -7.84 12.50 -46.13
C TYR A 21 -8.39 13.08 -44.82
N THR A 22 -8.53 14.41 -44.72
CA THR A 22 -9.09 15.04 -43.51
C THR A 22 -10.57 14.73 -43.31
N ALA A 23 -11.35 14.60 -44.38
CA ALA A 23 -12.74 14.19 -44.31
C ALA A 23 -12.90 12.75 -43.79
N VAL A 24 -12.06 11.82 -44.25
CA VAL A 24 -12.05 10.41 -43.80
C VAL A 24 -11.54 10.29 -42.36
N SER A 25 -10.51 11.05 -41.97
CA SER A 25 -10.02 11.02 -40.59
C SER A 25 -11.04 11.61 -39.61
N ALA A 26 -11.74 12.68 -39.99
CA ALA A 26 -12.78 13.30 -39.16
C ALA A 26 -14.00 12.37 -38.98
N THR A 27 -14.39 11.62 -40.02
CA THR A 27 -15.48 10.63 -39.92
C THR A 27 -15.09 9.43 -39.05
N ALA A 28 -13.84 8.99 -39.07
CA ALA A 28 -13.35 7.94 -38.17
C ALA A 28 -13.38 8.38 -36.69
N VAL A 29 -12.98 9.62 -36.39
CA VAL A 29 -13.04 10.19 -35.03
C VAL A 29 -14.48 10.31 -34.53
N LEU A 30 -15.40 10.78 -35.37
CA LEU A 30 -16.83 10.84 -35.03
C LEU A 30 -17.44 9.44 -34.84
N GLY A 31 -17.04 8.46 -35.65
CA GLY A 31 -17.48 7.06 -35.51
C GLY A 31 -17.07 6.42 -34.18
N VAL A 32 -15.90 6.79 -33.65
CA VAL A 32 -15.46 6.40 -32.30
C VAL A 32 -16.26 7.15 -31.22
N GLN A 33 -16.49 8.45 -31.39
CA GLN A 33 -17.25 9.27 -30.42
C GLN A 33 -18.73 8.87 -30.30
N PHE A 34 -19.36 8.46 -31.41
CA PHE A 34 -20.75 7.99 -31.45
C PHE A 34 -20.90 6.46 -31.25
N GLY A 35 -19.82 5.74 -30.94
CA GLY A 35 -19.88 4.32 -30.59
C GLY A 35 -20.17 3.36 -31.75
N LEU A 36 -20.00 3.81 -32.99
CA LEU A 36 -20.24 3.02 -34.21
C LEU A 36 -19.03 2.13 -34.59
N ILE A 37 -17.85 2.40 -34.01
CA ILE A 37 -16.64 1.62 -34.19
C ILE A 37 -16.22 1.04 -32.83
N PRO A 38 -16.23 -0.30 -32.63
CA PRO A 38 -15.75 -0.90 -31.39
C PRO A 38 -14.23 -0.74 -31.29
N VAL A 39 -13.77 0.02 -30.30
CA VAL A 39 -12.34 0.20 -30.02
C VAL A 39 -11.89 -0.95 -29.11
N PRO A 40 -10.87 -1.76 -29.49
CA PRO A 40 -10.35 -2.78 -28.60
C PRO A 40 -9.75 -2.11 -27.34
N PRO A 41 -10.02 -2.61 -26.14
CA PRO A 41 -9.51 -2.00 -24.92
C PRO A 41 -7.98 -2.04 -24.91
N ARG A 42 -7.37 -0.88 -24.64
CA ARG A 42 -5.93 -0.73 -24.43
C ARG A 42 -5.55 -1.56 -23.20
N LYS A 43 -4.72 -2.59 -23.37
CA LYS A 43 -4.13 -3.35 -22.25
C LYS A 43 -3.14 -2.44 -21.52
N ILE A 44 -3.66 -1.65 -20.60
CA ILE A 44 -2.88 -0.98 -19.54
C ILE A 44 -2.73 -2.00 -18.41
N ALA A 45 -1.62 -1.94 -17.67
CA ALA A 45 -1.27 -2.75 -16.50
C ALA A 45 -2.25 -2.58 -15.31
N ALA A 46 -3.55 -2.75 -15.56
CA ALA A 46 -4.62 -2.78 -14.59
C ALA A 46 -4.85 -4.21 -14.06
N ALA A 47 -4.28 -5.23 -14.70
CA ALA A 47 -4.45 -6.63 -14.28
C ALA A 47 -3.80 -6.90 -12.90
N ASP A 48 -2.66 -6.27 -12.61
CA ASP A 48 -1.97 -6.46 -11.32
C ASP A 48 -2.67 -5.71 -10.18
N ASN A 49 -3.18 -4.51 -10.43
CA ASN A 49 -3.95 -3.75 -9.43
C ASN A 49 -5.36 -4.33 -9.20
N GLN A 50 -5.99 -4.91 -10.23
CA GLN A 50 -7.27 -5.60 -10.07
C GLN A 50 -7.12 -6.92 -9.32
N ALA A 51 -6.03 -7.68 -9.50
CA ALA A 51 -5.79 -8.89 -8.71
C ALA A 51 -5.56 -8.59 -7.22
N ALA A 52 -4.80 -7.53 -6.91
CA ALA A 52 -4.55 -7.09 -5.54
C ALA A 52 -5.80 -6.51 -4.84
N GLN A 53 -6.59 -5.67 -5.52
CA GLN A 53 -7.86 -5.17 -4.97
C GLN A 53 -8.91 -6.29 -4.83
N LYS A 54 -8.97 -7.22 -5.79
CA LYS A 54 -9.90 -8.35 -5.75
C LYS A 54 -9.54 -9.34 -4.64
N GLY A 55 -8.28 -9.51 -4.27
CA GLY A 55 -7.86 -10.34 -3.12
C GLY A 55 -8.22 -9.74 -1.75
N LEU A 56 -8.12 -8.41 -1.60
CA LEU A 56 -8.45 -7.72 -0.34
C LEU A 56 -9.98 -7.64 -0.11
N GLU A 57 -10.77 -7.54 -1.18
CA GLU A 57 -12.23 -7.63 -1.13
C GLU A 57 -12.75 -9.09 -1.14
N ALA A 58 -12.02 -10.04 -1.73
CA ALA A 58 -12.48 -11.43 -1.92
C ALA A 58 -12.76 -12.17 -0.62
N HIS A 59 -12.17 -11.75 0.50
CA HIS A 59 -12.26 -12.48 1.77
C HIS A 59 -12.74 -11.64 2.94
N PHE A 60 -13.43 -10.52 2.68
CA PHE A 60 -13.94 -9.65 3.74
C PHE A 60 -14.82 -10.43 4.73
N SER A 61 -15.71 -11.29 4.22
CA SER A 61 -16.68 -12.02 5.04
C SER A 61 -16.04 -13.14 5.86
N GLU A 62 -15.06 -13.82 5.30
CA GLU A 62 -14.27 -14.90 5.90
C GLU A 62 -13.43 -14.36 7.04
N ARG A 63 -12.74 -13.24 6.80
CA ARG A 63 -12.01 -12.48 7.82
C ARG A 63 -12.94 -12.08 8.96
N ALA A 64 -14.04 -11.40 8.64
CA ALA A 64 -14.95 -10.89 9.66
C ALA A 64 -15.51 -12.02 10.53
N PHE A 65 -15.92 -13.13 9.92
CA PHE A 65 -16.40 -14.31 10.64
C PHE A 65 -15.31 -14.91 11.55
N ALA A 66 -14.10 -15.13 11.04
CA ALA A 66 -13.02 -15.72 11.81
C ALA A 66 -12.56 -14.81 12.97
N GLU A 67 -12.48 -13.49 12.74
CA GLU A 67 -12.13 -12.52 13.80
C GLU A 67 -13.20 -12.47 14.90
N GLN A 68 -14.48 -12.52 14.55
CA GLN A 68 -15.58 -12.59 15.52
C GLN A 68 -15.51 -13.89 16.33
N PHE A 69 -15.33 -15.04 15.66
CA PHE A 69 -15.17 -16.32 16.34
C PHE A 69 -13.99 -16.29 17.32
N VAL A 70 -12.82 -15.81 16.89
CA VAL A 70 -11.59 -15.78 17.72
C VAL A 70 -11.74 -14.85 18.92
N ARG A 71 -12.45 -13.72 18.75
CA ARG A 71 -12.79 -12.82 19.87
C ARG A 71 -13.58 -13.55 20.95
N GLU A 72 -14.62 -14.29 20.57
CA GLU A 72 -15.42 -15.07 21.51
C GLU A 72 -14.67 -16.29 22.06
N TYR A 73 -13.87 -16.95 21.23
CA TYR A 73 -13.06 -18.10 21.61
C TYR A 73 -12.12 -17.75 22.78
N PHE A 74 -11.43 -16.61 22.70
CA PHE A 74 -10.52 -16.12 23.73
C PHE A 74 -11.18 -15.29 24.82
N PHE A 75 -12.51 -15.11 24.80
CA PHE A 75 -13.25 -14.45 25.86
C PHE A 75 -13.90 -15.47 26.79
N TRP A 76 -13.22 -15.75 27.91
CA TRP A 76 -13.64 -16.80 28.84
C TRP A 76 -13.26 -16.47 30.29
N THR A 77 -14.16 -16.87 31.20
CA THR A 77 -14.04 -16.68 32.65
C THR A 77 -14.34 -18.03 33.29
N LYS A 78 -13.52 -18.46 34.24
CA LYS A 78 -13.70 -19.75 34.92
C LYS A 78 -15.04 -19.77 35.66
N GLY A 79 -15.82 -20.84 35.49
CA GLY A 79 -17.17 -20.95 36.05
C GLY A 79 -18.26 -20.23 35.23
N LYS A 80 -17.94 -19.66 34.07
CA LYS A 80 -18.88 -19.03 33.12
C LYS A 80 -18.86 -19.71 31.75
N GLU A 81 -18.53 -21.00 31.72
CA GLU A 81 -18.39 -21.80 30.49
C GLU A 81 -19.71 -21.90 29.71
N SER A 82 -20.86 -21.91 30.39
CA SER A 82 -22.18 -21.91 29.74
C SER A 82 -22.42 -20.65 28.92
N SER A 83 -22.09 -19.48 29.48
CA SER A 83 -22.20 -18.19 28.79
C SER A 83 -21.27 -18.13 27.59
N ARG A 84 -20.07 -18.73 27.69
CA ARG A 84 -19.17 -18.87 26.53
C ARG A 84 -19.76 -19.77 25.45
N ALA A 85 -20.28 -20.94 25.82
CA ALA A 85 -20.90 -21.87 24.87
C ALA A 85 -22.06 -21.22 24.10
N GLU A 86 -22.88 -20.42 24.79
CA GLU A 86 -23.96 -19.66 24.16
C GLU A 86 -23.43 -18.70 23.10
N ARG A 87 -22.38 -17.92 23.42
CA ARG A 87 -21.75 -16.99 22.46
C ARG A 87 -21.05 -17.69 21.30
N LEU A 88 -20.51 -18.90 21.51
CA LEU A 88 -19.89 -19.69 20.44
C LEU A 88 -20.90 -20.43 19.56
N SER A 89 -22.09 -20.72 20.08
CA SER A 89 -23.10 -21.52 19.37
C SER A 89 -23.42 -21.07 17.93
N PRO A 90 -23.44 -19.76 17.58
CA PRO A 90 -23.71 -19.34 16.20
C PRO A 90 -22.59 -19.69 15.21
N PHE A 91 -21.38 -19.99 15.70
CA PHE A 91 -20.21 -20.29 14.88
C PHE A 91 -20.00 -21.79 14.68
N LEU A 92 -20.49 -22.62 15.60
CA LEU A 92 -20.17 -24.05 15.66
C LEU A 92 -21.27 -24.90 15.00
N HIS A 93 -20.88 -25.97 14.30
CA HIS A 93 -21.85 -26.98 13.87
C HIS A 93 -22.18 -27.96 15.01
N ASN A 94 -23.33 -28.62 14.93
CA ASN A 94 -23.91 -29.45 16.01
C ASN A 94 -23.02 -30.60 16.53
N ASN A 95 -21.99 -31.01 15.78
CA ASN A 95 -21.13 -32.12 16.15
C ASN A 95 -19.78 -31.66 16.74
N MET A 96 -19.58 -30.35 16.92
CA MET A 96 -18.36 -29.82 17.54
C MET A 96 -18.52 -29.71 19.05
N ASP A 97 -17.40 -29.80 19.78
CA ASP A 97 -17.36 -29.44 21.18
C ASP A 97 -17.85 -27.99 21.38
N VAL A 98 -18.81 -27.80 22.29
CA VAL A 98 -19.39 -26.50 22.62
C VAL A 98 -18.38 -25.52 23.22
N GLN A 99 -17.24 -26.03 23.72
CA GLN A 99 -16.10 -25.22 24.15
C GLN A 99 -14.99 -25.09 23.10
N ALA A 100 -15.22 -25.59 21.88
CA ALA A 100 -14.26 -25.57 20.78
C ALA A 100 -12.88 -26.11 21.16
N GLY A 101 -12.83 -27.13 22.04
CA GLY A 101 -11.60 -27.81 22.45
C GLY A 101 -10.92 -27.27 23.71
N LEU A 102 -11.49 -26.28 24.41
CA LEU A 102 -10.92 -25.77 25.67
C LEU A 102 -11.48 -26.49 26.91
N ASP A 103 -10.59 -26.92 27.80
CA ASP A 103 -10.91 -27.40 29.16
C ASP A 103 -10.40 -26.39 30.20
N PHE A 104 -11.29 -25.94 31.08
CA PHE A 104 -11.02 -24.91 32.11
C PHE A 104 -10.81 -25.48 33.51
N LYS A 105 -10.87 -26.80 33.72
CA LYS A 105 -10.75 -27.42 35.06
C LYS A 105 -9.49 -26.94 35.79
N GLN A 106 -8.35 -26.95 35.09
CA GLN A 106 -7.04 -26.53 35.61
C GLN A 106 -6.70 -25.07 35.25
N ALA A 107 -7.63 -24.30 34.71
CA ALA A 107 -7.38 -22.91 34.37
C ALA A 107 -7.20 -22.07 35.64
N ASP A 108 -6.11 -21.32 35.65
CA ASP A 108 -5.68 -20.46 36.75
C ASP A 108 -5.77 -18.97 36.42
N TRP A 109 -6.12 -18.69 35.18
CA TRP A 109 -6.27 -17.37 34.58
C TRP A 109 -7.65 -17.31 33.94
N GLU A 110 -8.10 -16.11 33.62
CA GLU A 110 -9.25 -15.78 32.78
C GLU A 110 -8.74 -15.00 31.59
N SER A 111 -9.48 -14.95 30.49
CA SER A 111 -9.00 -14.35 29.25
C SER A 111 -10.04 -13.42 28.63
N TYR A 112 -9.56 -12.30 28.09
CA TYR A 112 -10.30 -11.53 27.09
C TYR A 112 -9.38 -11.16 25.91
N ALA A 113 -9.94 -11.15 24.70
CA ALA A 113 -9.23 -10.66 23.53
C ALA A 113 -9.32 -9.12 23.47
N ARG A 114 -8.17 -8.44 23.56
CA ARG A 114 -8.09 -6.98 23.42
C ARG A 114 -8.10 -6.57 21.95
N TYR A 115 -7.35 -7.27 21.12
CA TYR A 115 -7.24 -7.01 19.69
C TYR A 115 -7.22 -8.33 18.94
N VAL A 116 -7.88 -8.36 17.77
CA VAL A 116 -7.97 -9.52 16.90
C VAL A 116 -7.90 -9.03 15.46
N ALA A 117 -7.09 -9.68 14.63
CA ALA A 117 -6.96 -9.39 13.21
C ALA A 117 -6.59 -10.64 12.41
N ALA A 118 -7.24 -10.86 11.27
CA ALA A 118 -6.82 -11.91 10.35
C ALA A 118 -5.42 -11.62 9.80
N TRP A 119 -4.59 -12.65 9.78
CA TRP A 119 -3.21 -12.63 9.31
C TRP A 119 -3.07 -13.24 7.92
N ASP A 120 -3.76 -14.34 7.65
CA ASP A 120 -3.63 -15.10 6.40
C ASP A 120 -4.92 -15.88 6.10
N ILE A 121 -5.23 -16.09 4.83
CA ILE A 121 -6.44 -16.80 4.37
C ILE A 121 -6.04 -17.73 3.24
N LYS A 122 -6.30 -19.02 3.42
CA LYS A 122 -5.94 -20.07 2.46
C LYS A 122 -7.10 -21.02 2.24
N GLU A 123 -7.47 -21.23 0.99
CA GLU A 123 -8.34 -22.34 0.62
C GLU A 123 -7.58 -23.66 0.73
N ARG A 124 -8.22 -24.71 1.24
CA ARG A 124 -7.59 -26.03 1.29
C ARG A 124 -7.43 -26.61 -0.12
N PRO A 125 -6.28 -27.24 -0.41
CA PRO A 125 -6.01 -27.82 -1.73
C PRO A 125 -6.88 -29.06 -2.04
N ASP A 126 -7.52 -29.63 -1.02
CA ASP A 126 -8.38 -30.82 -1.10
C ASP A 126 -9.76 -30.55 -1.76
N ARG A 127 -10.04 -29.30 -2.16
CA ARG A 127 -11.30 -28.86 -2.77
C ARG A 127 -12.53 -29.13 -1.89
N SER A 128 -12.35 -29.25 -0.57
CA SER A 128 -13.44 -29.44 0.40
C SER A 128 -14.36 -28.22 0.55
N GLY A 129 -13.96 -27.08 -0.01
CA GLY A 129 -14.59 -25.77 0.20
C GLY A 129 -14.35 -25.21 1.60
N VAL A 130 -13.39 -25.77 2.34
CA VAL A 130 -12.94 -25.26 3.64
C VAL A 130 -11.83 -24.23 3.40
N ILE A 131 -11.93 -23.14 4.16
CA ILE A 131 -10.98 -22.03 4.15
C ILE A 131 -10.32 -21.98 5.52
N ASP A 132 -9.00 -22.02 5.55
CA ASP A 132 -8.21 -21.85 6.77
C ASP A 132 -7.84 -20.37 6.91
N VAL A 133 -8.36 -19.74 7.97
CA VAL A 133 -8.05 -18.35 8.32
C VAL A 133 -7.11 -18.34 9.51
N THR A 134 -5.90 -17.84 9.34
CA THR A 134 -4.99 -17.57 10.45
C THR A 134 -5.34 -16.21 11.05
N VAL A 135 -5.53 -16.15 12.35
CA VAL A 135 -5.92 -14.94 13.08
C VAL A 135 -4.93 -14.67 14.20
N PHE A 136 -4.44 -13.44 14.25
CA PHE A 136 -3.69 -12.89 15.38
C PHE A 136 -4.64 -12.41 16.46
N ALA A 137 -4.34 -12.71 17.72
CA ALA A 137 -5.07 -12.21 18.88
C ALA A 137 -4.10 -11.73 19.98
N GLU A 138 -4.25 -10.47 20.39
CA GLU A 138 -3.69 -9.97 21.65
C GLU A 138 -4.68 -10.29 22.77
N THR A 139 -4.30 -11.22 23.65
CA THR A 139 -5.12 -11.61 24.80
C THR A 139 -4.56 -11.05 26.09
N ILE A 140 -5.45 -10.70 27.00
CA ILE A 140 -5.10 -10.29 28.35
C ILE A 140 -5.60 -11.36 29.30
N LEU A 141 -4.65 -11.93 30.01
CA LEU A 141 -4.91 -12.94 31.01
C LEU A 141 -4.94 -12.30 32.38
N THR A 142 -6.00 -12.56 33.14
CA THR A 142 -6.17 -12.09 34.53
C THR A 142 -6.14 -13.28 35.47
N LYS A 143 -5.35 -13.23 36.56
CA LYS A 143 -5.29 -14.36 37.51
C LYS A 143 -6.65 -14.50 38.20
N VAL A 144 -7.18 -15.73 38.28
CA VAL A 144 -8.43 -16.01 39.00
C VAL A 144 -8.29 -15.55 40.45
N GLY A 145 -9.24 -14.74 40.92
CA GLY A 145 -9.23 -14.18 42.28
C GLY A 145 -8.26 -13.02 42.52
N ASN A 146 -7.50 -12.56 41.50
CA ASN A 146 -6.61 -11.41 41.64
C ASN A 146 -6.60 -10.54 40.36
N ALA A 147 -7.52 -9.57 40.30
CA ALA A 147 -7.68 -8.68 39.14
C ALA A 147 -6.46 -7.78 38.85
N LYS A 148 -5.56 -7.58 39.83
CA LYS A 148 -4.33 -6.80 39.64
C LYS A 148 -3.22 -7.57 38.93
N MET A 149 -3.28 -8.90 38.97
CA MET A 149 -2.32 -9.75 38.27
C MET A 149 -2.81 -9.99 36.85
N GLN A 150 -2.32 -9.18 35.92
CA GLN A 150 -2.60 -9.32 34.49
C GLN A 150 -1.32 -9.52 33.70
N LYS A 151 -1.42 -10.27 32.59
CA LYS A 151 -0.34 -10.37 31.61
C LYS A 151 -0.90 -10.39 30.19
N ARG A 152 -0.15 -9.80 29.26
CA ARG A 152 -0.43 -9.87 27.83
C ARG A 152 0.14 -11.14 27.25
N VAL A 153 -0.65 -11.82 26.41
CA VAL A 153 -0.22 -12.99 25.64
C VAL A 153 -0.72 -12.87 24.21
N ASP A 154 0.21 -12.90 23.28
CA ASP A 154 -0.06 -12.84 21.85
C ASP A 154 -0.20 -14.26 21.29
N ARG A 155 -1.22 -14.50 20.47
CA ARG A 155 -1.56 -15.81 19.93
C ARG A 155 -1.84 -15.74 18.43
N TYR A 156 -1.48 -16.82 17.73
CA TYR A 156 -1.93 -17.07 16.37
C TYR A 156 -2.79 -18.34 16.37
N MET A 157 -3.95 -18.27 15.74
CA MET A 157 -4.92 -19.36 15.70
C MET A 157 -5.37 -19.60 14.26
N VAL A 158 -5.41 -20.85 13.85
CA VAL A 158 -6.08 -21.24 12.60
C VAL A 158 -7.53 -21.58 12.90
N VAL A 159 -8.44 -20.95 12.16
CA VAL A 159 -9.87 -21.23 12.16
C VAL A 159 -10.25 -21.73 10.78
N SER A 160 -10.64 -22.99 10.72
CA SER A 160 -11.13 -23.61 9.50
C SER A 160 -12.61 -23.33 9.38
N ILE A 161 -13.04 -22.69 8.29
CA ILE A 161 -14.42 -22.26 8.10
C ILE A 161 -14.99 -22.81 6.80
N LYS A 162 -16.28 -23.07 6.78
CA LYS A 162 -17.00 -23.53 5.59
C LYS A 162 -18.27 -22.71 5.40
N LYS A 163 -18.48 -22.25 4.18
CA LYS A 163 -19.66 -21.46 3.83
C LYS A 163 -20.93 -22.32 3.90
N VAL A 164 -21.94 -21.83 4.59
CA VAL A 164 -23.27 -22.44 4.73
C VAL A 164 -24.32 -21.36 4.53
N GLY A 165 -25.01 -21.41 3.38
CA GLY A 165 -25.94 -20.36 2.97
C GLY A 165 -25.24 -19.00 2.84
N ASN A 166 -25.69 -18.03 3.62
CA ASN A 166 -25.18 -16.66 3.60
C ASN A 166 -24.09 -16.38 4.65
N SER A 167 -23.71 -17.38 5.46
CA SER A 167 -22.69 -17.25 6.51
C SER A 167 -21.72 -18.43 6.46
N TYR A 168 -20.94 -18.61 7.53
CA TYR A 168 -19.97 -19.68 7.70
C TYR A 168 -20.26 -20.46 8.99
N LEU A 169 -19.73 -21.67 9.06
CA LEU A 169 -19.54 -22.41 10.30
C LEU A 169 -18.06 -22.78 10.41
N VAL A 170 -17.57 -22.88 11.65
CA VAL A 170 -16.26 -23.46 11.95
C VAL A 170 -16.32 -24.94 11.56
N ALA A 171 -15.45 -25.39 10.68
CA ALA A 171 -15.44 -26.74 10.12
C ALA A 171 -14.69 -27.74 11.00
N ASP A 172 -13.61 -27.30 11.66
CA ASP A 172 -12.73 -28.12 12.48
C ASP A 172 -12.39 -27.42 13.80
N THR A 173 -12.04 -28.19 14.84
CA THR A 173 -11.57 -27.63 16.11
C THR A 173 -10.39 -26.67 15.85
N PRO A 174 -10.48 -25.39 16.27
CA PRO A 174 -9.43 -24.42 16.02
C PRO A 174 -8.17 -24.79 16.79
N TYR A 175 -7.01 -24.39 16.28
CA TYR A 175 -5.74 -24.71 16.92
C TYR A 175 -4.77 -23.54 16.88
N LEU A 176 -3.90 -23.47 17.90
CA LEU A 176 -2.85 -22.47 17.97
C LEU A 176 -1.67 -22.86 17.08
N VAL A 177 -1.07 -21.86 16.45
CA VAL A 177 0.16 -22.00 15.66
C VAL A 177 1.25 -21.10 16.21
N ALA A 178 2.50 -21.42 15.87
CA ALA A 178 3.63 -20.56 16.17
C ALA A 178 3.47 -19.21 15.42
N PRO A 179 4.02 -18.11 15.97
CA PRO A 179 4.05 -16.84 15.26
C PRO A 179 4.73 -16.99 13.89
N PRO A 180 4.23 -16.30 12.86
CA PRO A 180 4.88 -16.25 11.56
C PRO A 180 6.26 -15.61 11.72
N VAL A 181 7.25 -16.22 11.09
CA VAL A 181 8.63 -15.71 11.06
C VAL A 181 9.00 -15.40 9.61
N PRO A 182 9.69 -14.27 9.36
CA PRO A 182 10.20 -13.99 8.03
C PRO A 182 11.22 -15.08 7.65
N SER A 183 11.13 -15.59 6.43
CA SER A 183 12.07 -16.60 5.91
C SER A 183 13.49 -16.05 5.74
N SER A 184 13.61 -14.73 5.57
CA SER A 184 14.88 -14.01 5.49
C SER A 184 14.75 -12.65 6.17
N ARG A 185 15.85 -12.18 6.77
CA ARG A 185 15.99 -10.78 7.23
C ARG A 185 16.45 -9.83 6.12
N GLN A 186 16.85 -10.38 4.98
CA GLN A 186 17.13 -9.63 3.77
C GLN A 186 15.84 -9.63 2.94
N LEU A 187 15.46 -8.44 2.48
CA LEU A 187 14.52 -8.35 1.38
C LEU A 187 15.14 -9.07 0.17
N PRO A 188 14.33 -9.71 -0.70
CA PRO A 188 14.84 -10.12 -2.00
C PRO A 188 15.53 -8.90 -2.62
N GLU A 189 16.75 -9.07 -3.14
CA GLU A 189 17.38 -8.04 -3.95
C GLU A 189 16.41 -7.75 -5.10
N GLY A 190 15.62 -6.69 -4.94
CA GLY A 190 15.04 -5.99 -6.06
C GLY A 190 16.19 -5.55 -6.94
N GLN A 191 15.94 -5.32 -8.21
CA GLN A 191 16.92 -4.62 -9.02
C GLN A 191 17.14 -3.29 -8.30
N ASP A 192 18.18 -3.18 -7.46
CA ASP A 192 18.75 -1.91 -7.07
C ASP A 192 18.70 -1.11 -8.36
N GLU A 193 18.08 0.07 -8.33
CA GLU A 193 18.25 1.03 -9.41
C GLU A 193 19.75 1.28 -9.46
N LYS A 194 20.46 0.41 -10.17
CA LYS A 194 21.92 0.35 -10.28
C LYS A 194 22.32 1.78 -10.46
N GLU A 195 23.23 2.28 -9.62
CA GLU A 195 23.75 3.64 -9.62
C GLU A 195 23.95 4.20 -11.05
N GLN A 196 22.87 4.64 -11.66
CA GLN A 196 22.82 4.92 -13.09
C GLN A 196 23.14 6.39 -13.23
N GLY A 197 23.91 6.71 -14.26
CA GLY A 197 24.41 8.06 -14.47
C GLY A 197 25.76 8.33 -13.81
N GLU A 198 26.29 9.49 -14.17
CA GLU A 198 27.64 9.93 -13.84
C GLU A 198 27.64 10.65 -12.50
N ALA A 199 28.70 10.45 -11.71
CA ALA A 199 28.92 11.26 -10.51
C ALA A 199 29.11 12.73 -10.93
N VAL A 200 28.47 13.65 -10.21
CA VAL A 200 28.64 15.08 -10.45
C VAL A 200 29.89 15.62 -9.76
N ASN A 201 30.36 16.79 -10.20
CA ASN A 201 31.43 17.50 -9.51
C ASN A 201 30.93 18.13 -8.18
N GLU A 202 31.88 18.57 -7.34
CA GLU A 202 31.54 19.14 -6.02
C GLU A 202 30.72 20.43 -6.12
N GLU A 203 30.90 21.21 -7.18
CA GLU A 203 30.14 22.45 -7.39
C GLU A 203 28.64 22.16 -7.54
N ILE A 204 28.28 21.21 -8.42
CA ILE A 204 26.89 20.79 -8.61
C ILE A 204 26.35 20.12 -7.34
N ARG A 205 27.16 19.27 -6.69
CA ARG A 205 26.77 18.60 -5.44
C ARG A 205 26.40 19.63 -4.36
N SER A 206 27.20 20.68 -4.18
CA SER A 206 26.96 21.76 -3.22
C SER A 206 25.75 22.62 -3.56
N GLN A 207 25.53 22.91 -4.85
CA GLN A 207 24.31 23.60 -5.32
C GLN A 207 23.05 22.79 -4.98
N VAL A 208 23.08 21.49 -5.25
CA VAL A 208 21.98 20.57 -4.92
C VAL A 208 21.77 20.51 -3.40
N GLU A 209 22.82 20.39 -2.59
CA GLU A 209 22.71 20.37 -1.13
C GLU A 209 22.02 21.64 -0.60
N THR A 210 22.41 22.80 -1.11
CA THR A 210 21.84 24.10 -0.72
C THR A 210 20.37 24.20 -1.12
N PHE A 211 20.04 23.77 -2.34
CA PHE A 211 18.67 23.68 -2.79
C PHE A 211 17.84 22.75 -1.90
N MET A 212 18.33 21.55 -1.60
CA MET A 212 17.63 20.56 -0.79
C MET A 212 17.36 21.06 0.64
N LYS A 213 18.34 21.70 1.28
CA LYS A 213 18.14 22.33 2.61
C LYS A 213 17.07 23.41 2.58
N SER A 214 17.02 24.20 1.50
CA SER A 214 16.03 25.26 1.33
C SER A 214 14.63 24.69 1.07
N PHE A 215 14.55 23.70 0.17
CA PHE A 215 13.33 22.95 -0.11
C PHE A 215 12.76 22.36 1.18
N TRP A 216 13.56 21.63 1.96
CA TRP A 216 13.08 20.96 3.18
C TRP A 216 12.65 21.93 4.28
N LYS A 217 13.32 23.07 4.39
CA LYS A 217 12.86 24.14 5.28
C LYS A 217 11.46 24.61 4.87
N VAL A 218 11.25 24.95 3.61
CA VAL A 218 9.93 25.39 3.11
C VAL A 218 8.90 24.27 3.16
N TYR A 219 9.29 23.03 2.87
CA TYR A 219 8.39 21.88 2.93
C TYR A 219 7.90 21.59 4.36
N THR A 220 8.68 21.95 5.38
CA THR A 220 8.34 21.74 6.80
C THR A 220 7.76 22.98 7.49
N THR A 221 7.82 24.17 6.88
CA THR A 221 7.33 25.42 7.53
C THR A 221 6.40 26.27 6.66
N GLY A 222 6.45 26.10 5.34
CA GLY A 222 5.80 26.97 4.37
C GLY A 222 4.41 26.53 3.96
N GLU A 223 3.71 27.44 3.29
CA GLU A 223 2.39 27.21 2.70
C GLU A 223 2.49 26.43 1.38
N PRO A 224 1.41 25.78 0.91
CA PRO A 224 1.42 25.01 -0.34
C PRO A 224 1.90 25.78 -1.58
N GLN A 225 1.63 27.08 -1.65
CA GLN A 225 2.10 27.95 -2.72
C GLN A 225 3.60 28.21 -2.63
N GLU A 226 4.16 28.28 -1.42
CA GLU A 226 5.58 28.46 -1.21
C GLU A 226 6.36 27.21 -1.64
N ILE A 227 5.81 26.03 -1.34
CA ILE A 227 6.34 24.73 -1.75
C ILE A 227 6.32 24.59 -3.28
N ALA A 228 5.25 25.05 -3.93
CA ALA A 228 5.11 25.00 -5.39
C ALA A 228 6.25 25.71 -6.13
N TYR A 229 6.90 26.73 -5.55
CA TYR A 229 8.05 27.40 -6.18
C TYR A 229 9.29 26.51 -6.34
N PHE A 230 9.36 25.41 -5.60
CA PHE A 230 10.41 24.40 -5.71
C PHE A 230 10.05 23.28 -6.67
N GLN A 231 8.81 23.20 -7.15
CA GLN A 231 8.33 22.13 -8.02
C GLN A 231 8.28 22.57 -9.48
N LYS A 232 8.68 21.67 -10.39
CA LYS A 232 8.74 21.97 -11.83
C LYS A 232 7.35 22.26 -12.44
N ASN A 233 6.32 21.57 -11.97
CA ASN A 233 4.93 21.77 -12.41
C ASN A 233 4.19 22.87 -11.61
N SER A 234 4.84 23.45 -10.59
CA SER A 234 4.30 24.47 -9.69
C SER A 234 2.91 24.17 -9.14
N THR A 235 2.59 22.90 -8.91
CA THR A 235 1.31 22.50 -8.35
C THR A 235 1.33 22.68 -6.84
N PRO A 236 0.42 23.48 -6.24
CA PRO A 236 0.33 23.61 -4.80
C PRO A 236 0.16 22.24 -4.13
N THR A 237 1.08 21.91 -3.23
CA THR A 237 1.11 20.63 -2.53
C THR A 237 1.25 20.90 -1.04
N ALA A 238 0.51 20.17 -0.22
CA ALA A 238 0.65 20.26 1.23
C ALA A 238 2.05 19.78 1.67
N GLY A 239 2.71 20.58 2.51
CA GLY A 239 3.94 20.18 3.18
C GLY A 239 3.68 19.50 4.51
N LEU A 240 4.70 19.47 5.34
CA LEU A 240 4.71 18.90 6.69
C LEU A 240 4.67 19.99 7.78
N LYS A 241 4.16 21.17 7.42
CA LYS A 241 3.96 22.28 8.35
C LYS A 241 3.15 21.83 9.56
N ASP A 242 3.61 22.23 10.74
CA ASP A 242 3.04 21.90 12.06
C ASP A 242 3.04 20.39 12.39
N ILE A 243 3.66 19.55 11.56
CA ILE A 243 3.83 18.11 11.77
C ILE A 243 5.30 17.80 12.07
N LEU A 244 6.19 18.13 11.14
CA LEU A 244 7.63 17.86 11.25
C LEU A 244 8.44 19.15 11.12
N GLN A 245 9.57 19.21 11.81
CA GLN A 245 10.60 20.24 11.67
C GLN A 245 11.83 19.65 10.96
N PHE A 246 12.32 20.33 9.92
CA PHE A 246 13.60 19.99 9.30
C PHE A 246 14.77 20.30 10.24
N MET A 247 15.65 19.32 10.42
CA MET A 247 16.84 19.42 11.28
C MET A 247 18.12 19.49 10.44
N ASP A 248 18.36 18.47 9.60
CA ASP A 248 19.58 18.38 8.78
C ASP A 248 19.40 17.40 7.62
N LEU A 249 20.37 17.40 6.70
CA LEU A 249 20.42 16.51 5.54
C LEU A 249 21.78 15.78 5.50
N LYS A 250 21.74 14.45 5.41
CA LYS A 250 22.89 13.55 5.45
C LYS A 250 22.93 12.61 4.24
N ASN A 251 24.07 11.96 4.02
CA ASN A 251 24.27 10.93 2.99
C ASN A 251 23.80 11.36 1.58
N LEU A 252 24.00 12.64 1.24
CA LEU A 252 23.64 13.18 -0.06
C LEU A 252 24.51 12.56 -1.16
N SER A 253 23.87 11.82 -2.07
CA SER A 253 24.43 11.39 -3.35
C SER A 253 23.69 12.09 -4.49
N VAL A 254 24.43 12.51 -5.51
CA VAL A 254 23.88 13.17 -6.69
C VAL A 254 24.51 12.55 -7.92
N ARG A 255 23.67 12.03 -8.82
CA ARG A 255 24.10 11.46 -10.11
C ARG A 255 23.35 12.10 -11.24
N LYS A 256 24.04 12.35 -12.36
CA LYS A 256 23.44 12.93 -13.55
C LYS A 256 23.04 11.85 -14.55
N GLN A 257 21.78 11.86 -14.96
CA GLN A 257 21.17 10.98 -15.95
C GLN A 257 20.54 11.83 -17.06
N GLY A 258 21.29 12.12 -18.11
CA GLY A 258 20.87 13.08 -19.14
C GLY A 258 20.68 14.48 -18.54
N ASP A 259 19.45 14.99 -18.58
CA ASP A 259 19.09 16.31 -18.04
C ASP A 259 18.57 16.27 -16.59
N VAL A 260 18.42 15.06 -16.03
CA VAL A 260 17.94 14.85 -14.66
C VAL A 260 19.10 14.59 -13.72
N TYR A 261 18.99 15.13 -12.50
CA TYR A 261 19.88 14.82 -11.39
C TYR A 261 19.12 13.93 -10.40
N ALA A 262 19.49 12.66 -10.37
CA ALA A 262 18.99 11.70 -9.40
C ALA A 262 19.71 11.93 -8.06
N VAL A 263 18.94 12.17 -7.01
CA VAL A 263 19.45 12.51 -5.68
C VAL A 263 18.94 11.50 -4.67
N THR A 264 19.83 10.99 -3.83
CA THR A 264 19.46 10.23 -2.64
C THR A 264 19.98 10.95 -1.41
N CYS A 265 19.17 11.05 -0.36
CA CYS A 265 19.60 11.64 0.90
C CYS A 265 18.81 11.13 2.09
N ASP A 266 19.40 11.27 3.27
CA ASP A 266 18.72 11.04 4.54
C ASP A 266 18.35 12.39 5.16
N VAL A 267 17.05 12.58 5.39
CA VAL A 267 16.51 13.83 5.90
C VAL A 267 16.18 13.65 7.37
N GLN A 268 16.88 14.40 8.22
CA GLN A 268 16.64 14.39 9.66
C GLN A 268 15.49 15.35 9.98
N LEU A 269 14.48 14.81 10.65
CA LEU A 269 13.22 15.49 10.96
C LEU A 269 12.90 15.30 12.44
N LYS A 270 12.24 16.28 13.04
CA LYS A 270 11.70 16.19 14.39
C LYS A 270 10.19 16.26 14.34
N ASP A 271 9.51 15.30 14.93
CA ASP A 271 8.06 15.38 15.14
C ASP A 271 7.75 16.43 16.21
N LEU A 272 6.95 17.42 15.83
CA LEU A 272 6.60 18.54 16.69
C LEU A 272 5.69 18.12 17.85
N SER A 273 4.94 17.02 17.70
CA SER A 273 3.99 16.57 18.71
C SER A 273 4.66 15.76 19.84
N SER A 274 5.56 14.83 19.50
CA SER A 274 6.27 13.99 20.49
C SER A 274 7.66 14.49 20.85
N GLY A 275 8.27 15.32 20.01
CA GLY A 275 9.67 15.72 20.11
C GLY A 275 10.67 14.66 19.61
N ALA A 276 10.20 13.51 19.10
CA ALA A 276 11.06 12.46 18.58
C ALA A 276 11.77 12.88 17.29
N GLU A 277 13.04 12.51 17.17
CA GLU A 277 13.83 12.70 15.95
C GLU A 277 13.82 11.42 15.10
N MET A 278 13.71 11.58 13.78
CA MET A 278 13.68 10.51 12.80
C MET A 278 14.53 10.88 11.58
N ALA A 279 15.03 9.86 10.90
CA ALA A 279 15.70 10.01 9.61
C ALA A 279 14.92 9.22 8.57
N TYR A 280 14.60 9.88 7.45
CA TYR A 280 13.94 9.23 6.32
C TYR A 280 14.83 9.29 5.10
N HIS A 281 14.97 8.15 4.43
CA HIS A 281 15.61 8.08 3.13
C HIS A 281 14.66 8.60 2.06
N TYR A 282 15.16 9.50 1.22
CA TYR A 282 14.43 10.07 0.11
C TYR A 282 15.22 9.98 -1.19
N THR A 283 14.49 9.74 -2.27
CA THR A 283 14.95 9.82 -3.64
C THR A 283 14.30 11.02 -4.32
N PHE A 284 15.06 11.82 -5.08
CA PHE A 284 14.55 12.93 -5.87
C PHE A 284 15.05 12.89 -7.30
N ASP A 285 14.19 13.31 -8.22
CA ASP A 285 14.61 13.71 -9.56
C ASP A 285 14.57 15.23 -9.62
N LEU A 286 15.74 15.85 -9.85
CA LEU A 286 15.86 17.29 -9.98
C LEU A 286 16.19 17.68 -11.42
N VAL A 287 15.70 18.85 -11.84
CA VAL A 287 16.12 19.50 -13.09
C VAL A 287 16.64 20.90 -12.80
N ARG A 288 17.61 21.33 -13.61
CA ARG A 288 18.18 22.67 -13.54
C ARG A 288 17.77 23.49 -14.76
N GLU A 289 17.20 24.67 -14.54
CA GLU A 289 16.86 25.64 -15.58
C GLU A 289 17.50 26.99 -15.27
N GLY A 290 18.50 27.35 -16.08
CA GLY A 290 19.39 28.47 -15.77
C GLY A 290 20.09 28.23 -14.42
N ASP A 291 19.85 29.13 -13.47
CA ASP A 291 20.41 29.06 -12.12
C ASP A 291 19.44 28.49 -11.07
N ARG A 292 18.27 28.00 -11.50
CA ARG A 292 17.24 27.47 -10.60
C ARG A 292 17.15 25.96 -10.69
N TRP A 293 16.93 25.35 -9.53
CA TRP A 293 16.68 23.92 -9.36
C TRP A 293 15.20 23.69 -9.08
N TYR A 294 14.67 22.57 -9.57
CA TYR A 294 13.29 22.17 -9.37
C TYR A 294 13.19 20.68 -9.07
N VAL A 295 12.30 20.33 -8.14
CA VAL A 295 11.86 18.96 -7.90
C VAL A 295 10.88 18.54 -8.99
N VAL A 296 11.17 17.42 -9.65
CA VAL A 296 10.27 16.75 -10.61
C VAL A 296 9.58 15.57 -9.95
N ARG A 297 10.33 14.76 -9.20
CA ARG A 297 9.84 13.60 -8.46
C ARG A 297 10.45 13.59 -7.06
N MET A 298 9.66 13.15 -6.09
CA MET A 298 10.07 12.90 -4.71
C MET A 298 9.48 11.54 -4.29
N GLY A 299 10.33 10.64 -3.81
CA GLY A 299 9.98 9.30 -3.32
C GLY A 299 10.58 9.06 -1.93
N GLN A 300 9.94 8.21 -1.13
CA GLN A 300 10.35 7.88 0.24
C GLN A 300 10.45 6.36 0.40
N GLY A 301 11.54 5.88 1.00
CA GLY A 301 11.63 4.52 1.54
C GLY A 301 12.05 3.41 0.58
N GLU A 302 12.35 3.71 -0.69
CA GLU A 302 13.04 2.77 -1.59
C GLU A 302 14.56 2.98 -1.43
N ILE A 303 15.26 1.91 -1.02
CA ILE A 303 16.72 1.76 -1.14
C ILE A 303 16.96 0.92 -2.38
#